data_AF-A0A940REV3-F1
#
_entry.id   AF-A0A940REV3-F1
#
_cell.length_a   1.000
_cell.length_b   1.000
_cell.length_c   1.000
_cell.angle_alpha   90.00
_cell.angle_beta   90.00
_cell.angle_gamma   90.00
#
_symmetry.space_group_name_H-M   'P 1'
#
loop_
_entity.id
_entity.type
_entity.pdbx_description
1 polymer ?
#
loop_
_entity_poly.entity_id
_entity_poly.type
_entity_poly.pdbx_seq_one_letter_code
_entity_poly.pdbx_strand_id
1 'polypeptide(L)'
;QLFREIAPGKNRGVYLLGHLTAVHDRMLPLLGLGDQRYPNLYKTFVESADKTVSDLPTAEDLRNYWKETNNILSEKFSKLSITEWFQRHNAVSETDFAKEPHRNKLNIIVNRTNHLASHLGQLLLLKTKATE
;
A
#
# COMPACT_ATOMS: atom_id res chain seq x y z
N GLN A 1 2.40 4.90 20.35
CA GLN A 1 2.27 5.97 19.34
C GLN A 1 1.31 5.60 18.21
N LEU A 2 1.43 4.40 17.60
CA LEU A 2 0.66 4.02 16.40
C LEU A 2 -0.88 4.05 16.59
N PHE A 3 -1.40 3.75 17.78
CA PHE A 3 -2.83 3.79 18.07
C PHE A 3 -3.41 5.21 18.28
N ARG A 4 -2.57 6.26 18.25
CA ARG A 4 -3.04 7.65 18.35
C ARG A 4 -3.47 8.16 16.98
N GLU A 5 -4.44 9.08 16.97
CA GLU A 5 -4.75 9.87 15.78
C GLU A 5 -3.57 10.74 15.36
N ILE A 6 -3.32 10.84 14.06
CA ILE A 6 -2.28 11.72 13.50
C ILE A 6 -2.57 13.20 13.80
N ALA A 7 -3.85 13.57 13.88
CA ALA A 7 -4.38 14.88 14.22
C ALA A 7 -5.84 14.71 14.70
N PRO A 8 -6.43 15.68 15.44
CA PRO A 8 -7.80 15.54 15.96
C PRO A 8 -8.81 15.15 14.88
N GLY A 9 -9.52 14.04 15.09
CA GLY A 9 -10.53 13.52 14.17
C GLY A 9 -9.99 12.93 12.86
N LYS A 10 -8.68 12.70 12.76
CA LYS A 10 -8.04 12.04 11.60
C LYS A 10 -7.71 10.58 11.91
N ASN A 11 -7.27 9.86 10.89
CA ASN A 11 -6.90 8.45 11.00
C ASN A 11 -5.83 8.23 12.07
N ARG A 12 -5.88 7.07 12.73
CA ARG A 12 -4.83 6.57 13.61
C ARG A 12 -3.64 6.10 12.80
N GLY A 13 -2.44 6.20 13.37
CA GLY A 13 -1.22 5.68 12.74
C GLY A 13 -1.31 4.20 12.37
N VAL A 14 -2.03 3.40 13.17
CA VAL A 14 -2.23 1.96 12.97
C VAL A 14 -3.05 1.71 11.72
N TYR A 15 -4.04 2.55 11.46
CA TYR A 15 -4.85 2.49 10.26
C TYR A 15 -4.03 2.86 9.03
N LEU A 16 -3.19 3.90 9.09
CA LEU A 16 -2.32 4.28 7.97
C LEU A 16 -1.29 3.19 7.64
N LEU A 17 -0.68 2.55 8.64
CA LEU A 17 0.24 1.44 8.40
C LEU A 17 -0.49 0.26 7.75
N GLY A 18 -1.64 -0.15 8.30
CA GLY A 18 -2.43 -1.23 7.71
C GLY A 18 -2.92 -0.92 6.30
N HIS A 19 -3.30 0.34 6.04
CA HIS A 19 -3.72 0.82 4.73
C HIS A 19 -2.59 0.70 3.71
N LEU A 20 -1.40 1.21 4.03
CA LEU A 20 -0.23 1.12 3.17
C LEU A 20 0.16 -0.34 2.92
N THR A 21 0.13 -1.20 3.96
CA THR A 21 0.38 -2.64 3.81
C THR A 21 -0.61 -3.28 2.85
N ALA A 22 -1.92 -3.06 3.02
CA ALA A 22 -2.96 -3.65 2.16
C ALA A 22 -2.86 -3.16 0.70
N VAL A 23 -2.56 -1.87 0.50
CA VAL A 23 -2.39 -1.28 -0.84
C VAL A 23 -1.14 -1.84 -1.53
N HIS A 24 -0.03 -2.00 -0.80
CA HIS A 24 1.20 -2.59 -1.32
C HIS A 24 1.00 -4.08 -1.64
N ASP A 25 0.37 -4.84 -0.75
CA ASP A 25 0.09 -6.26 -0.97
C ASP A 25 -0.76 -6.49 -2.22
N ARG A 26 -1.77 -5.64 -2.46
CA ARG A 26 -2.57 -5.66 -3.69
C ARG A 26 -1.79 -5.31 -4.97
N MET A 27 -0.58 -4.76 -4.87
CA MET A 27 0.27 -4.57 -6.05
C MET A 27 0.72 -5.90 -6.65
N LEU A 28 0.82 -6.98 -5.87
CA LEU A 28 1.22 -8.30 -6.37
C LEU A 28 0.31 -8.78 -7.51
N PRO A 29 -1.02 -8.94 -7.33
CA PRO A 29 -1.88 -9.38 -8.42
C PRO A 29 -2.08 -8.29 -9.47
N LEU A 30 -2.06 -7.00 -9.08
CA LEU A 30 -2.19 -5.89 -10.02
C LEU A 30 -1.07 -5.86 -11.06
N LEU A 31 0.16 -6.20 -10.65
CA LEU A 31 1.34 -6.21 -11.52
C LEU A 31 1.61 -7.59 -12.14
N GLY A 32 0.80 -8.60 -11.81
CA GLY A 32 1.00 -9.98 -12.26
C GLY A 32 2.21 -10.66 -11.62
N LEU A 33 2.50 -10.34 -10.35
CA LEU A 33 3.69 -10.81 -9.61
C LEU A 33 3.37 -11.87 -8.55
N GLY A 34 2.09 -12.28 -8.45
CA GLY A 34 1.59 -13.31 -7.54
C GLY A 34 0.32 -12.87 -6.82
N ASP A 35 -0.15 -13.71 -5.90
CA ASP A 35 -1.32 -13.44 -5.08
C ASP A 35 -0.99 -12.55 -3.88
N GLN A 36 -2.03 -11.91 -3.33
CA GLN A 36 -1.95 -11.19 -2.06
C GLN A 36 -1.57 -12.14 -0.91
N ARG A 37 -0.73 -11.66 0.00
CA ARG A 37 -0.33 -12.39 1.21
C ARG A 37 -1.30 -12.18 2.36
N TYR A 38 -1.92 -11.01 2.44
CA TYR A 38 -2.84 -10.64 3.52
C TYR A 38 -4.13 -10.04 2.95
N PRO A 39 -4.92 -10.80 2.16
CA PRO A 39 -6.13 -10.29 1.49
C PRO A 39 -7.17 -9.75 2.48
N ASN A 40 -7.21 -10.29 3.70
CA ASN A 40 -8.08 -9.83 4.79
C ASN A 40 -7.83 -8.38 5.22
N LEU A 41 -6.61 -7.85 5.04
CA LEU A 41 -6.30 -6.46 5.38
C LEU A 41 -7.03 -5.47 4.47
N TYR A 42 -7.39 -5.85 3.25
CA TYR A 42 -8.04 -4.96 2.29
C TYR A 42 -9.41 -4.48 2.80
N LYS A 43 -10.23 -5.41 3.31
CA LYS A 43 -11.54 -5.08 3.88
C LYS A 43 -11.41 -4.11 5.05
N THR A 44 -10.45 -4.36 5.94
CA THR A 44 -10.27 -3.57 7.18
C THR A 44 -9.67 -2.20 6.93
N PHE A 45 -8.68 -2.09 6.04
CA PHE A 45 -7.86 -0.88 5.90
C PHE A 45 -8.05 -0.13 4.58
N VAL A 46 -8.92 -0.62 3.68
CA VAL A 46 -9.23 0.06 2.42
C VAL A 46 -10.74 0.25 2.23
N GLU A 47 -11.54 -0.79 2.46
CA GLU A 47 -13.01 -0.70 2.28
C GLU A 47 -13.73 -0.09 3.48
N SER A 48 -13.13 -0.18 4.67
CA SER A 48 -13.72 0.33 5.91
C SER A 48 -12.95 1.55 6.41
N ALA A 49 -13.65 2.58 6.89
CA ALA A 49 -13.03 3.75 7.48
C ALA A 49 -12.37 3.43 8.83
N ASP A 50 -11.40 4.23 9.27
CA ASP A 50 -10.80 4.05 10.58
C ASP A 50 -11.86 4.09 11.70
N LYS A 51 -11.65 3.29 12.75
CA LYS A 51 -12.52 3.13 13.94
C LYS A 51 -13.86 2.44 13.70
N THR A 52 -14.13 1.95 12.49
CA THR A 52 -15.34 1.16 12.20
C THR A 52 -15.17 -0.33 12.48
N VAL A 53 -13.94 -0.84 12.37
CA VAL A 53 -13.58 -2.23 12.70
C VAL A 53 -12.95 -2.28 14.09
N SER A 54 -13.50 -3.10 14.98
CA SER A 54 -13.04 -3.27 16.37
C SER A 54 -11.75 -4.08 16.47
N ASP A 55 -11.67 -5.15 15.68
CA ASP A 55 -10.59 -6.15 15.79
C ASP A 55 -9.51 -5.83 14.78
N LEU A 56 -8.50 -5.09 15.24
CA LEU A 56 -7.31 -4.77 14.46
C LEU A 56 -6.16 -5.72 14.81
N PRO A 57 -5.30 -6.09 13.85
CA PRO A 57 -4.05 -6.76 14.16
C PRO A 57 -3.18 -5.90 15.08
N THR A 58 -2.27 -6.54 15.82
CA THR A 58 -1.38 -5.79 16.72
C THR A 58 -0.44 -4.89 15.93
N ALA A 59 0.14 -3.89 16.60
CA ALA A 59 1.13 -3.03 15.97
C ALA A 59 2.41 -3.80 15.55
N GLU A 60 2.72 -4.90 16.23
CA GLU A 60 3.82 -5.80 15.87
C GLU A 60 3.49 -6.60 14.61
N ASP A 61 2.31 -7.22 14.55
CA ASP A 61 1.84 -7.96 13.37
C ASP A 61 1.83 -7.07 12.13
N LEU A 62 1.28 -5.84 12.22
CA LEU A 62 1.25 -4.92 11.08
C LEU A 62 2.64 -4.50 10.60
N ARG A 63 3.63 -4.40 11.51
CA ARG A 63 5.02 -4.12 11.11
C ARG A 63 5.65 -5.31 10.41
N ASN A 64 5.35 -6.52 10.86
CA ASN A 64 5.80 -7.75 10.21
C ASN A 64 5.17 -7.88 8.82
N TYR A 65 3.85 -7.69 8.69
CA TYR A 65 3.16 -7.71 7.41
C TYR A 65 3.68 -6.65 6.44
N TRP A 66 3.94 -5.43 6.93
CA TRP A 66 4.56 -4.37 6.15
C TRP A 66 5.94 -4.80 5.63
N LYS A 67 6.80 -5.33 6.51
CA LYS A 67 8.15 -5.77 6.15
C LYS A 67 8.13 -6.91 5.13
N GLU A 68 7.33 -7.94 5.38
CA GLU A 68 7.18 -9.10 4.49
C GLU A 68 6.65 -8.69 3.11
N THR A 69 5.60 -7.87 3.06
CA THR A 69 5.02 -7.36 1.81
C THR A 69 6.05 -6.61 0.97
N ASN A 70 6.79 -5.67 1.59
CA ASN A 70 7.79 -4.88 0.86
C ASN A 70 9.01 -5.72 0.46
N ASN A 71 9.41 -6.71 1.26
CA ASN A 71 10.48 -7.64 0.88
C ASN A 71 10.10 -8.45 -0.36
N ILE A 72 8.88 -9.00 -0.40
CA ILE A 72 8.38 -9.76 -1.56
C ILE A 72 8.31 -8.86 -2.79
N LEU A 73 7.75 -7.65 -2.67
CA LEU A 73 7.71 -6.70 -3.79
C LEU A 73 9.12 -6.37 -4.28
N SER A 74 10.06 -6.08 -3.38
CA SER A 74 11.45 -5.80 -3.74
C SER A 74 12.11 -6.98 -4.46
N GLU A 75 11.87 -8.21 -4.01
CA GLU A 75 12.38 -9.43 -4.67
C GLU A 75 11.77 -9.63 -6.06
N LYS A 76 10.47 -9.35 -6.23
CA LYS A 76 9.82 -9.47 -7.54
C LYS A 76 10.28 -8.37 -8.49
N PHE A 77 10.43 -7.14 -7.99
CA PHE A 77 10.87 -6.00 -8.79
C PHE A 77 12.29 -6.16 -9.31
N SER A 78 13.21 -6.73 -8.51
CA SER A 78 14.60 -6.96 -8.94
C SER A 78 14.74 -8.00 -10.05
N LYS A 79 13.69 -8.83 -10.28
CA LYS A 79 13.64 -9.84 -11.33
C LYS A 79 12.98 -9.35 -12.62
N LEU A 80 12.36 -8.16 -12.61
CA LEU A 80 11.72 -7.60 -13.80
C LEU A 80 12.74 -6.93 -14.71
N SER A 81 12.69 -7.29 -15.99
CA SER A 81 13.39 -6.57 -17.05
C SER A 81 12.77 -5.20 -17.31
N ILE A 82 13.54 -4.33 -17.98
CA ILE A 82 13.08 -2.99 -18.39
C ILE A 82 11.79 -3.10 -19.23
N THR A 83 11.74 -4.02 -20.20
CA THR A 83 10.57 -4.18 -21.08
C THR A 83 9.32 -4.59 -20.31
N GLU A 84 9.45 -5.46 -19.31
CA GLU A 84 8.30 -5.89 -18.50
C GLU A 84 7.67 -4.75 -17.68
N TRP A 85 8.46 -3.74 -17.29
CA TRP A 85 7.94 -2.54 -16.64
C TRP A 85 7.03 -1.71 -17.54
N PHE A 86 7.26 -1.73 -18.86
CA PHE A 86 6.45 -1.04 -19.86
C PHE A 86 5.27 -1.87 -20.37
N GLN A 87 5.09 -3.11 -19.89
CA GLN A 87 3.88 -3.88 -20.19
C GLN A 87 2.68 -3.40 -19.36
N ARG A 88 1.47 -3.74 -19.81
CA ARG A 88 0.22 -3.45 -19.10
C ARG A 88 0.19 -4.05 -17.71
N HIS A 89 -0.53 -3.39 -16.80
CA HIS A 89 -0.93 -3.99 -15.52
C HIS A 89 -2.25 -4.77 -15.69
N ASN A 90 -2.60 -5.62 -14.73
CA ASN A 90 -3.77 -6.51 -14.85
C ASN A 90 -5.13 -5.80 -14.77
N ALA A 91 -5.17 -4.55 -14.29
CA ALA A 91 -6.39 -3.74 -14.25
C ALA A 91 -6.68 -2.92 -15.53
N VAL A 92 -5.94 -3.13 -16.63
CA VAL A 92 -6.24 -2.51 -17.93
C VAL A 92 -6.37 -3.59 -19.00
N SER A 93 -7.37 -3.44 -19.87
CA SER A 93 -7.59 -4.33 -21.01
C SER A 93 -6.50 -4.13 -22.07
N GLU A 94 -6.32 -5.11 -22.95
CA GLU A 94 -5.38 -4.99 -24.07
C GLU A 94 -5.80 -3.89 -25.04
N THR A 95 -7.11 -3.77 -25.32
CA THR A 95 -7.68 -2.74 -26.19
C THR A 95 -7.42 -1.34 -25.66
N ASP A 96 -7.59 -1.11 -24.35
CA ASP A 96 -7.33 0.21 -23.76
C ASP A 96 -5.84 0.50 -23.67
N PHE A 97 -5.02 -0.51 -23.33
CA PHE A 97 -3.58 -0.35 -23.26
C PHE A 97 -2.96 0.01 -24.62
N ALA A 98 -3.48 -0.52 -25.72
CA ALA A 98 -3.05 -0.15 -27.07
C ALA A 98 -3.30 1.34 -27.38
N LYS A 99 -4.35 1.94 -26.81
CA LYS A 99 -4.68 3.37 -26.93
C LYS A 99 -3.90 4.23 -25.93
N GLU A 100 -3.63 3.69 -24.75
CA GLU A 100 -3.01 4.38 -23.61
C GLU A 100 -1.80 3.58 -23.06
N PRO A 101 -0.69 3.47 -23.81
CA PRO A 101 0.46 2.62 -23.45
C PRO A 101 1.19 3.10 -22.19
N HIS A 102 0.89 4.30 -21.70
CA HIS A 102 1.36 4.79 -20.41
C HIS A 102 0.64 4.12 -19.21
N ARG A 103 -0.44 3.35 -19.41
CA ARG A 103 -1.12 2.56 -18.37
C ARG A 103 -0.37 1.24 -18.10
N ASN A 104 0.93 1.35 -17.87
CA ASN A 104 1.86 0.24 -17.67
C ASN A 104 2.20 0.00 -16.19
N LYS A 105 2.94 -1.07 -15.90
CA LYS A 105 3.38 -1.43 -14.54
C LYS A 105 4.21 -0.32 -13.89
N LEU A 106 5.11 0.34 -14.62
CA LEU A 106 5.93 1.43 -14.10
C LEU A 106 5.08 2.60 -13.60
N ASN A 107 4.01 2.95 -14.33
CA ASN A 107 3.11 4.02 -13.93
C ASN A 107 2.38 3.71 -12.61
N ILE A 108 2.06 2.43 -12.34
CA ILE A 108 1.56 2.01 -11.03
C ILE A 108 2.59 2.28 -9.94
N ILE A 109 3.88 1.98 -10.17
CA ILE A 109 4.94 2.27 -9.19
C ILE A 109 5.03 3.77 -8.90
N VAL A 110 5.06 4.62 -9.93
CA VAL A 110 5.09 6.09 -9.75
C VAL A 110 3.88 6.56 -8.94
N ASN A 111 2.68 6.08 -9.27
CA ASN A 111 1.47 6.40 -8.53
C ASN A 111 1.54 5.97 -7.05
N ARG A 112 1.97 4.73 -6.78
CA ARG A 112 2.06 4.17 -5.43
C ARG A 112 3.16 4.84 -4.59
N THR A 113 4.26 5.26 -5.21
CA THR A 113 5.30 6.06 -4.55
C THR A 113 4.75 7.40 -4.06
N ASN A 114 3.97 8.12 -4.89
CA ASN A 114 3.35 9.37 -4.48
C ASN A 114 2.31 9.18 -3.38
N HIS A 115 1.52 8.10 -3.46
CA HIS A 115 0.58 7.71 -2.42
C HIS A 115 1.28 7.44 -1.07
N LEU A 116 2.37 6.66 -1.10
CA LEU A 116 3.21 6.40 0.08
C LEU A 116 3.78 7.69 0.66
N ALA A 117 4.29 8.60 -0.17
CA ALA A 117 4.82 9.88 0.27
C ALA A 117 3.77 10.75 0.99
N SER A 118 2.53 10.77 0.48
CA SER A 118 1.42 11.49 1.12
C SER A 118 1.13 10.96 2.53
N HIS A 119 1.04 9.63 2.68
CA HIS A 119 0.78 9.02 4.00
C HIS A 119 2.00 9.04 4.92
N LEU A 120 3.22 9.07 4.39
CA LEU A 120 4.42 9.32 5.19
C LEU A 120 4.35 10.69 5.85
N GLY A 121 3.95 11.74 5.12
CA GLY A 121 3.72 13.07 5.68
C GLY A 121 2.71 13.06 6.84
N GLN A 122 1.62 12.30 6.70
CA GLN A 122 0.63 12.10 7.76
C GLN A 122 1.21 11.37 8.99
N LEU A 123 1.97 10.30 8.77
CA LEU A 123 2.60 9.52 9.85
C LEU A 123 3.62 10.33 10.64
N LEU A 124 4.29 11.31 10.02
CA LEU A 124 5.23 12.19 10.70
C LEU A 124 4.54 13.06 11.78
N LEU A 125 3.26 13.39 11.64
CA LEU A 125 2.49 14.14 12.64
C LEU A 125 2.35 13.40 13.98
N LEU A 126 2.58 12.08 13.99
CA LEU A 126 2.62 11.32 15.23
C LEU A 126 3.85 11.68 16.07
N LYS A 127 4.98 12.04 15.44
CA LYS A 127 6.26 12.33 16.12
C LYS A 127 6.25 13.70 16.80
N THR A 128 5.54 14.67 16.23
CA THR A 128 5.43 16.04 16.76
C THR A 128 4.62 16.14 18.06
N LYS A 129 3.77 15.15 18.37
CA LYS A 129 3.01 15.11 19.64
C LYS A 129 3.79 14.51 20.83
N ALA A 130 5.10 14.25 20.70
CA ALA A 130 5.92 13.71 21.79
C ALA A 130 6.59 14.81 22.65
N THR A 131 6.36 16.08 22.31
CA THR A 131 6.88 17.26 23.03
C THR A 131 5.72 18.18 23.43
N GLU A 132 4.87 17.71 24.34
CA GLU A 132 3.98 18.52 25.18
C GLU A 132 3.85 17.83 26.54
#